data_AF-A0A494ZSK1-F1
#
_entry.id   AF-A0A494ZSK1-F1
#
_cell.length_a   1.000
_cell.length_b   1.000
_cell.length_c   1.000
_cell.angle_alpha   90.00
_cell.angle_beta   90.00
_cell.angle_gamma   90.00
#
_symmetry.space_group_name_H-M   'P 1'
#
loop_
_entity.id
_entity.type
_entity.pdbx_description
1 polymer ?
#
loop_
_entity_poly.entity_id
_entity_poly.type
_entity_poly.pdbx_seq_one_letter_code
_entity_poly.pdbx_strand_id
1 'polypeptide(L)' 'MEGLILFIVVIIAAAFYFLPTIVAKINNQPNFASILVLNLFLGWSLIGWVVSLVWAVKKETARQ' A
#
# COMPACT_ATOMS: atom_id res chain seq x y z
N MET A 1 -21.25 21.64 -6.28
CA MET A 1 -21.24 20.19 -6.59
C MET A 1 -19.84 19.70 -6.94
N GLU A 2 -19.03 20.49 -7.64
CA GLU A 2 -17.67 20.11 -8.07
C GLU A 2 -16.69 19.83 -6.91
N GLY A 3 -16.71 20.62 -5.84
CA GLY A 3 -15.85 20.39 -4.67
C GLY A 3 -16.15 19.09 -3.91
N LEU A 4 -17.41 18.64 -3.89
CA LEU A 4 -17.80 17.37 -3.27
C LEU A 4 -17.24 16.17 -4.05
N ILE A 5 -17.34 16.23 -5.38
CA ILE A 5 -16.81 15.20 -6.26
C ILE A 5 -15.29 15.09 -6.07
N LEU A 6 -14.59 16.22 -6.05
CA LEU A 6 -13.13 16.24 -5.86
C LEU A 6 -12.74 15.65 -4.50
N PHE A 7 -13.47 15.97 -3.44
CA PHE A 7 -13.24 15.44 -2.11
C PHE A 7 -13.41 13.91 -2.04
N ILE A 8 -14.47 13.38 -2.66
CA ILE A 8 -14.72 11.93 -2.73
C ILE A 8 -13.61 11.21 -3.50
N VAL A 9 -13.20 11.76 -4.65
CA VAL A 9 -12.11 11.19 -5.46
C VAL A 9 -10.80 11.15 -4.69
N VAL A 10 -10.46 12.21 -3.95
CA VAL A 10 -9.25 12.26 -3.13
C VAL A 10 -9.28 11.22 -2.01
N ILE A 11 -10.43 11.03 -1.34
CA ILE A 11 -10.56 10.00 -0.29
C ILE A 11 -10.38 8.60 -0.87
N ILE A 12 -11.02 8.30 -2.00
CA ILE A 12 -10.90 7.00 -2.66
C ILE A 12 -9.46 6.76 -3.10
N ALA A 13 -8.83 7.76 -3.72
CA ALA A 13 -7.43 7.68 -4.13
C ALA A 13 -6.49 7.44 -2.94
N ALA A 14 -6.71 8.15 -1.82
CA ALA A 14 -5.94 7.94 -0.60
C ALA A 14 -6.14 6.53 -0.03
N ALA A 15 -7.38 6.02 0.00
CA ALA A 15 -7.66 4.66 0.45
C ALA A 15 -6.96 3.61 -0.41
N PHE A 16 -6.96 3.77 -1.74
CA PHE A 16 -6.21 2.92 -2.66
C PHE A 16 -4.69 3.07 -2.50
N TYR A 17 -4.20 4.26 -2.21
CA TYR A 17 -2.78 4.50 -1.98
C TYR A 17 -2.26 3.73 -0.75
N PHE A 18 -3.06 3.62 0.30
CA PHE A 18 -2.69 2.91 1.52
C PHE A 18 -3.01 1.40 1.50
N LEU A 19 -3.62 0.88 0.43
CA LEU A 19 -3.95 -0.54 0.29
C LEU A 19 -2.78 -1.49 0.61
N PRO A 20 -1.57 -1.34 0.02
CA PRO A 20 -0.45 -2.24 0.32
C PRO A 20 0.01 -2.16 1.78
N THR A 21 -0.07 -0.99 2.41
CA THR A 21 0.27 -0.82 3.83
C THR A 21 -0.75 -1.52 4.72
N ILE A 22 -2.04 -1.42 4.39
CA ILE A 22 -3.13 -2.11 5.10
C ILE A 22 -2.97 -3.63 4.96
N VAL A 23 -2.72 -4.12 3.74
CA VAL A 23 -2.52 -5.55 3.46
C VAL A 23 -1.31 -6.09 4.23
N ALA A 24 -0.20 -5.34 4.27
CA ALA A 24 0.99 -5.75 5.02
C ALA A 24 0.73 -5.83 6.52
N LYS A 25 -0.06 -4.91 7.06
CA LYS A 25 -0.47 -4.90 8.48
C LYS A 25 -1.39 -6.08 8.82
N ILE A 26 -2.37 -6.38 7.96
CA ILE A 26 -3.27 -7.54 8.13
C ILE A 26 -2.49 -8.85 8.05
N ASN A 27 -1.51 -8.93 7.14
CA ASN A 27 -0.68 -10.12 6.96
C ASN A 27 0.45 -10.26 7.99
N ASN A 28 0.56 -9.35 8.98
CA ASN A 28 1.65 -9.33 9.98
C ASN A 28 3.04 -9.53 9.35
N GLN A 29 3.30 -8.83 8.25
CA GLN A 29 4.56 -9.00 7.53
C GLN A 29 5.76 -8.56 8.38
N PRO A 30 6.81 -9.38 8.56
CA PRO A 30 8.02 -8.97 9.27
C PRO A 30 8.72 -7.80 8.55
N ASN A 31 8.56 -7.72 7.22
CA ASN A 31 9.07 -6.65 6.38
C ASN A 31 8.13 -5.44 6.28
N PHE A 32 7.21 -5.25 7.25
CA PHE A 32 6.25 -4.14 7.26
C PHE A 32 6.92 -2.77 7.12
N ALA A 33 8.02 -2.54 7.84
CA ALA A 33 8.77 -1.27 7.76
C ALA A 33 9.27 -0.99 6.33
N SER A 34 9.81 -2.02 5.65
CA SER A 34 10.27 -1.91 4.26
C SER A 34 9.12 -1.60 3.30
N ILE A 35 7.97 -2.24 3.48
CA ILE A 35 6.76 -1.99 2.67
C ILE A 35 6.23 -0.57 2.91
N LEU A 36 6.24 -0.10 4.16
CA LEU A 36 5.79 1.24 4.52
C LEU A 36 6.71 2.33 3.94
N VAL A 37 8.03 2.16 4.04
CA VAL A 37 9.00 3.07 3.43
C VAL A 37 8.86 3.05 1.90
N LEU A 38 8.75 1.88 1.27
CA LEU A 38 8.54 1.79 -0.18
C LEU A 38 7.25 2.49 -0.61
N ASN A 39 6.14 2.27 0.09
CA ASN A 39 4.86 2.92 -0.22
C ASN A 39 4.88 4.44 0.05
N LEU A 40 5.67 4.91 1.03
CA LEU A 40 5.80 6.35 1.31
C LEU A 40 6.63 7.07 0.24
N PHE A 41 7.79 6.52 -0.13
CA PHE A 41 8.73 7.17 -1.05
C PHE A 41 8.44 6.90 -2.53
N LEU A 42 7.88 5.72 -2.85
CA LEU A 42 7.63 5.27 -4.21
C LEU A 42 6.16 4.94 -4.48
N GLY A 43 5.24 5.09 -3.53
CA GLY A 43 3.81 4.84 -3.78
C GLY A 43 3.18 5.79 -4.79
N TRP A 44 3.78 6.96 -5.03
CA TRP A 44 3.39 7.86 -6.13
C TRP A 44 3.73 7.28 -7.51
N SER A 45 4.65 6.32 -7.58
CA SER A 45 4.92 5.53 -8.78
C SER A 45 4.07 4.26 -8.76
N LEU A 46 3.36 3.99 -9.87
CA LEU A 46 2.57 2.76 -10.01
C LEU A 46 3.43 1.51 -9.73
N ILE A 47 4.70 1.54 -10.13
CA ILE A 47 5.65 0.46 -9.91
C ILE A 47 5.92 0.25 -8.42
N GLY A 48 6.24 1.30 -7.66
CA GLY A 48 6.48 1.20 -6.23
C GLY A 48 5.26 0.73 -5.45
N TRP A 49 4.08 1.19 -5.83
CA TRP A 49 2.81 0.73 -5.26
C TRP A 49 2.61 -0.77 -5.51
N VAL A 50 2.78 -1.25 -6.75
CA VAL A 50 2.64 -2.67 -7.09
C VAL A 50 3.68 -3.54 -6.35
N VAL A 51 4.94 -3.11 -6.29
CA VAL A 51 5.99 -3.86 -5.57
C VAL A 51 5.67 -3.95 -4.08
N SER A 52 5.21 -2.87 -3.46
CA SER A 52 4.80 -2.87 -2.05
C SER A 52 3.61 -3.81 -1.81
N LEU A 53 2.66 -3.88 -2.75
CA LEU A 53 1.51 -4.79 -2.69
C LEU A 53 1.95 -6.25 -2.82
N VAL A 54 2.82 -6.55 -3.78
CA VAL A 54 3.37 -7.90 -3.97
C VAL A 54 4.08 -8.36 -2.70
N TRP A 55 4.92 -7.51 -2.09
CA TRP A 55 5.56 -7.83 -0.82
C TRP A 55 4.57 -7.97 0.33
N ALA A 56 3.54 -7.14 0.38
CA ALA A 56 2.49 -7.22 1.39
C ALA A 56 1.76 -8.57 1.36
N VAL A 57 1.51 -9.12 0.17
CA VAL A 57 0.83 -10.41 -0.02
C VAL A 57 1.78 -11.61 0.09
N LYS A 58 3.07 -11.42 -0.19
CA LYS A 58 4.08 -12.48 -0.19
C LYS A 58 4.27 -13.03 1.22
N LYS A 59 3.56 -14.10 1.58
CA LYS A 59 3.82 -14.82 2.84
C LYS A 59 5.28 -15.23 2.88
N GLU A 60 5.96 -14.87 3.95
CA GLU A 60 7.25 -15.46 4.31
C GLU A 60 6.98 -16.96 4.50
N THR A 61 7.16 -17.75 3.44
CA THR A 61 7.25 -19.20 3.59
C THR A 61 8.46 -19.40 4.46
N ALA A 62 8.21 -19.73 5.73
CA ALA A 62 9.24 -20.13 6.68
C ALA A 62 10.20 -21.05 5.91
N ARG A 63 11.44 -20.59 5.74
CA ARG A 63 12.52 -21.50 5.37
C ARG A 63 12.44 -22.65 6.37
N GLN A 64 12.36 -23.85 5.81
CA GLN A 64 12.49 -25.12 6.52
C GLN A 64 13.67 -25.10 7.49
#